data_AF-A0A0F9IT84-F1
#
_entry.id   AF-A0A0F9IT84-F1
#
_cell.length_a   1.000
_cell.length_b   1.000
_cell.length_c   1.000
_cell.angle_alpha   90.00
_cell.angle_beta   90.00
_cell.angle_gamma   90.00
#
_symmetry.space_group_name_H-M   'P 1'
#
loop_
_entity.id
_entity.type
_entity.pdbx_description
1 polymer ?
#
loop_
_entity_poly.entity_id
_entity_poly.type
_entity_poly.pdbx_seq_one_letter_code
_entity_poly.pdbx_strand_id
1 'polypeptide(L)'
;MNTKIKTACLLFVILLIPIGVFSQVNYNSTTLSGSYSSAIGQYTKAQNSYTFSAGKYSEANGAYAMALGYYSRAVSSHTFASGINTYASGSYATAMGDYTRAYASQSMAIGLRTIANSQACFALGKYNIGISGTLFELGNGTSTSNRKNAITVLNNGNVGIGESSPTLGQLQINPTTVDQHHGITIYAGGSTARSYVKSDGGTDYDWYMTRGGVDGKGILITKDGFVGIGTTSVPSDYHLAVDGGIIAEEVFVELSGDWWPDHVFQKDYNLMSLAELENYVTINNHLPDVPSEGDIRQEGINLGKMDALLLQKIEELTLYVILLKKENSEMRNKLDMILK
;
A
#
# COMPACT_ATOMS: atom_id res chain seq x y z
N MET A 1 61.36 0.78 -84.20
CA MET A 1 60.54 1.99 -84.02
C MET A 1 59.23 1.56 -83.37
N ASN A 2 58.85 2.21 -82.28
CA ASN A 2 57.65 2.01 -81.44
C ASN A 2 56.39 1.70 -82.26
N THR A 3 55.48 0.81 -81.84
CA THR A 3 54.62 1.01 -80.66
C THR A 3 54.01 -0.32 -80.17
N LYS A 4 54.23 -0.62 -78.89
CA LYS A 4 53.45 -1.59 -78.12
C LYS A 4 52.06 -0.99 -77.86
N ILE A 5 51.02 -1.41 -78.57
CA ILE A 5 49.63 -1.19 -78.16
C ILE A 5 49.24 -2.42 -77.33
N LYS A 6 49.05 -2.19 -76.03
CA LYS A 6 48.69 -3.21 -75.05
C LYS A 6 47.32 -3.79 -75.39
N THR A 7 47.29 -5.09 -75.62
CA THR A 7 46.14 -5.96 -75.43
C THR A 7 45.71 -5.86 -73.96
N ALA A 8 44.71 -5.02 -73.67
CA ALA A 8 44.02 -5.01 -72.39
C ALA A 8 42.66 -5.67 -72.61
N CYS A 9 42.54 -6.86 -72.04
CA CYS A 9 41.33 -7.67 -71.96
C CYS A 9 40.07 -6.82 -71.74
N LEU A 10 39.18 -6.91 -72.72
CA LEU A 10 37.74 -6.83 -72.54
C LEU A 10 37.33 -7.99 -71.61
N LEU A 11 37.60 -7.87 -70.31
CA LEU A 11 37.25 -8.88 -69.31
C LEU A 11 35.79 -8.66 -68.88
N PHE A 12 34.89 -9.29 -69.62
CA PHE A 12 33.72 -9.99 -69.12
C PHE A 12 33.03 -9.38 -67.88
N VAL A 13 32.30 -8.29 -68.10
CA VAL A 13 31.10 -7.99 -67.31
C VAL A 13 30.00 -8.92 -67.82
N ILE A 14 30.02 -10.19 -67.39
CA ILE A 14 28.91 -11.13 -67.56
C ILE A 14 28.72 -11.91 -66.27
N LEU A 15 27.61 -11.60 -65.61
CA LEU A 15 26.74 -12.49 -64.84
C LEU A 15 27.43 -13.63 -64.09
N LEU A 16 27.78 -13.38 -62.82
CA LEU A 16 27.38 -14.32 -61.79
C LEU A 16 25.92 -14.04 -61.48
N ILE A 17 25.06 -14.91 -61.98
CA ILE A 17 23.63 -14.95 -61.71
C ILE A 17 23.42 -14.99 -60.18
N PRO A 18 22.79 -14.00 -59.52
CA PRO A 18 22.15 -14.26 -58.25
C PRO A 18 20.72 -14.71 -58.58
N ILE A 19 20.51 -16.01 -58.74
CA ILE A 19 19.15 -16.55 -58.62
C ILE A 19 18.79 -16.40 -57.14
N GLY A 20 18.18 -15.26 -56.83
CA GLY A 20 17.30 -15.05 -55.68
C GLY A 20 17.89 -14.45 -54.41
N VAL A 21 18.56 -13.28 -54.41
CA VAL A 21 18.75 -12.50 -53.15
C VAL A 21 18.99 -11.01 -53.42
N PHE A 22 18.12 -10.10 -52.93
CA PHE A 22 18.34 -8.66 -53.00
C PHE A 22 18.95 -8.11 -51.69
N SER A 23 19.84 -7.12 -51.85
CA SER A 23 20.45 -6.17 -50.89
C SER A 23 21.85 -6.50 -50.31
N GLN A 24 22.85 -5.77 -50.81
CA GLN A 24 24.27 -5.81 -50.44
C GLN A 24 24.78 -4.37 -50.21
N VAL A 25 25.36 -4.07 -49.03
CA VAL A 25 26.31 -2.96 -48.84
C VAL A 25 27.48 -3.51 -48.01
N ASN A 26 28.58 -3.85 -48.70
CA ASN A 26 29.77 -4.44 -48.10
C ASN A 26 30.63 -3.38 -47.41
N TYR A 27 30.82 -3.52 -46.11
CA TYR A 27 32.04 -3.05 -45.42
C TYR A 27 32.76 -4.26 -44.82
N ASN A 28 34.09 -4.21 -44.77
CA ASN A 28 35.03 -5.23 -44.27
C ASN A 28 34.42 -6.38 -43.43
N SER A 29 34.58 -7.61 -43.91
CA SER A 29 34.28 -8.87 -43.20
C SER A 29 32.81 -9.13 -42.83
N THR A 30 31.89 -8.66 -43.68
CA THR A 30 30.46 -9.02 -43.60
C THR A 30 30.23 -10.47 -44.07
N THR A 31 29.39 -11.24 -43.36
CA THR A 31 29.00 -12.61 -43.71
C THR A 31 27.50 -12.69 -44.02
N LEU A 32 27.17 -13.17 -45.21
CA LEU A 32 25.79 -13.39 -45.67
C LEU A 32 25.67 -14.84 -46.13
N SER A 33 24.93 -15.69 -45.40
CA SER A 33 24.77 -17.11 -45.76
C SER A 33 23.32 -17.57 -45.88
N GLY A 34 22.35 -16.70 -45.56
CA GLY A 34 20.93 -17.02 -45.61
C GLY A 34 20.24 -16.64 -46.94
N SER A 35 19.26 -17.44 -47.38
CA SER A 35 18.38 -17.07 -48.49
C SER A 35 17.50 -15.88 -48.12
N TYR A 36 17.27 -14.94 -49.05
CA TYR A 36 16.49 -13.71 -48.81
C TYR A 36 16.97 -12.88 -47.60
N SER A 37 18.29 -12.89 -47.32
CA SER A 37 18.88 -12.14 -46.23
C SER A 37 19.58 -10.87 -46.69
N SER A 38 19.79 -9.91 -45.78
CA SER A 38 20.65 -8.74 -46.04
C SER A 38 21.52 -8.40 -44.83
N ALA A 39 22.74 -7.93 -45.09
CA ALA A 39 23.70 -7.52 -44.07
C ALA A 39 24.35 -6.17 -44.44
N ILE A 40 24.36 -5.22 -43.50
CA ILE A 40 24.84 -3.85 -43.71
C ILE A 40 25.73 -3.40 -42.55
N GLY A 41 27.03 -3.29 -42.79
CA GLY A 41 28.00 -2.72 -41.84
C GLY A 41 29.19 -3.63 -41.55
N GLN A 42 30.20 -3.11 -40.84
CA GLN A 42 31.45 -3.82 -40.58
C GLN A 42 31.23 -5.04 -39.67
N TYR A 43 31.80 -6.20 -40.04
CA TYR A 43 31.69 -7.46 -39.28
C TYR A 43 30.25 -7.91 -38.99
N THR A 44 29.32 -7.62 -39.90
CA THR A 44 27.91 -8.05 -39.76
C THR A 44 27.70 -9.48 -40.21
N LYS A 45 26.73 -10.17 -39.60
CA LYS A 45 26.37 -11.55 -39.97
C LYS A 45 24.87 -11.70 -40.14
N ALA A 46 24.42 -12.15 -41.31
CA ALA A 46 23.04 -12.57 -41.56
C ALA A 46 23.08 -14.01 -42.08
N GLN A 47 22.87 -14.98 -41.18
CA GLN A 47 23.30 -16.36 -41.41
C GLN A 47 22.21 -17.33 -41.88
N ASN A 48 20.93 -16.94 -41.81
CA ASN A 48 19.79 -17.84 -42.03
C ASN A 48 18.73 -17.22 -42.96
N SER A 49 17.74 -18.00 -43.36
CA SER A 49 16.71 -17.53 -44.29
C SER A 49 15.94 -16.35 -43.71
N TYR A 50 15.67 -15.33 -44.53
CA TYR A 50 14.91 -14.13 -44.19
C TYR A 50 15.51 -13.29 -43.05
N THR A 51 16.84 -13.34 -42.84
CA THR A 51 17.49 -12.53 -41.81
C THR A 51 17.89 -11.14 -42.28
N PHE A 52 17.83 -10.15 -41.39
CA PHE A 52 18.35 -8.81 -41.64
C PHE A 52 19.31 -8.37 -40.53
N SER A 53 20.54 -8.02 -40.88
CA SER A 53 21.54 -7.53 -39.92
C SER A 53 22.09 -6.17 -40.34
N ALA A 54 22.07 -5.17 -39.45
CA ALA A 54 22.63 -3.86 -39.72
C ALA A 54 23.34 -3.27 -38.50
N GLY A 55 24.53 -2.68 -38.69
CA GLY A 55 25.33 -2.08 -37.62
C GLY A 55 26.54 -2.91 -37.24
N LYS A 56 27.62 -2.26 -36.77
CA LYS A 56 28.93 -2.90 -36.58
C LYS A 56 28.86 -4.05 -35.56
N TYR A 57 29.36 -5.23 -35.94
CA TYR A 57 29.28 -6.48 -35.16
C TYR A 57 27.85 -6.99 -34.87
N SER A 58 26.83 -6.60 -35.65
CA SER A 58 25.50 -7.19 -35.51
C SER A 58 25.43 -8.61 -36.09
N GLU A 59 24.66 -9.48 -35.45
CA GLU A 59 24.49 -10.88 -35.84
C GLU A 59 23.01 -11.30 -35.83
N ALA A 60 22.44 -11.62 -36.98
CA ALA A 60 21.14 -12.26 -37.14
C ALA A 60 21.33 -13.73 -37.55
N ASN A 61 21.16 -14.65 -36.61
CA ASN A 61 21.51 -16.08 -36.77
C ASN A 61 20.28 -16.99 -36.91
N GLY A 62 19.13 -16.62 -36.32
CA GLY A 62 17.91 -17.40 -36.41
C GLY A 62 17.14 -17.15 -37.70
N ALA A 63 16.38 -18.12 -38.22
CA ALA A 63 15.49 -17.87 -39.35
C ALA A 63 14.48 -16.76 -39.01
N TYR A 64 14.27 -15.80 -39.92
CA TYR A 64 13.46 -14.58 -39.71
C TYR A 64 13.98 -13.62 -38.62
N ALA A 65 15.25 -13.76 -38.21
CA ALA A 65 15.83 -12.89 -37.19
C ALA A 65 16.27 -11.53 -37.75
N MET A 66 16.18 -10.49 -36.93
CA MET A 66 16.58 -9.13 -37.26
C MET A 66 17.50 -8.57 -36.17
N ALA A 67 18.71 -8.14 -36.54
CA ALA A 67 19.70 -7.58 -35.62
C ALA A 67 20.15 -6.19 -36.07
N LEU A 68 19.89 -5.15 -35.27
CA LEU A 68 20.14 -3.75 -35.60
C LEU A 68 21.02 -3.07 -34.53
N GLY A 69 22.06 -2.35 -34.93
CA GLY A 69 22.95 -1.58 -34.05
C GLY A 69 24.26 -2.27 -33.70
N TYR A 70 24.96 -1.74 -32.69
CA TYR A 70 26.33 -2.16 -32.35
C TYR A 70 26.31 -3.39 -31.44
N TYR A 71 26.92 -4.50 -31.85
CA TYR A 71 26.91 -5.77 -31.08
C TYR A 71 25.51 -6.31 -30.75
N SER A 72 24.49 -6.01 -31.57
CA SER A 72 23.16 -6.60 -31.42
C SER A 72 23.10 -8.01 -31.99
N ARG A 73 22.50 -8.95 -31.25
CA ARG A 73 22.50 -10.37 -31.61
C ARG A 73 21.08 -10.95 -31.50
N ALA A 74 20.54 -11.40 -32.62
CA ALA A 74 19.24 -12.05 -32.76
C ALA A 74 19.47 -13.53 -33.11
N VAL A 75 19.41 -14.40 -32.11
CA VAL A 75 19.98 -15.76 -32.18
C VAL A 75 18.99 -16.82 -32.61
N SER A 76 17.74 -16.73 -32.12
CA SER A 76 16.70 -17.75 -32.35
C SER A 76 15.71 -17.32 -33.43
N SER A 77 14.84 -18.25 -33.85
CA SER A 77 13.86 -17.96 -34.90
C SER A 77 12.89 -16.84 -34.49
N HIS A 78 12.56 -15.95 -35.44
CA HIS A 78 11.68 -14.78 -35.28
C HIS A 78 12.13 -13.80 -34.19
N THR A 79 13.43 -13.69 -33.93
CA THR A 79 13.96 -12.75 -32.94
C THR A 79 14.21 -11.36 -33.51
N PHE A 80 14.05 -10.34 -32.68
CA PHE A 80 14.42 -8.96 -33.00
C PHE A 80 15.36 -8.42 -31.93
N ALA A 81 16.56 -7.97 -32.30
CA ALA A 81 17.53 -7.36 -31.42
C ALA A 81 17.93 -5.98 -31.97
N SER A 82 17.72 -4.89 -31.22
CA SER A 82 18.01 -3.53 -31.72
C SER A 82 18.63 -2.62 -30.66
N GLY A 83 19.76 -1.98 -30.97
CA GLY A 83 20.42 -1.01 -30.10
C GLY A 83 21.90 -1.32 -29.86
N ILE A 84 22.38 -1.16 -28.63
CA ILE A 84 23.79 -1.41 -28.27
C ILE A 84 23.86 -2.65 -27.38
N ASN A 85 24.68 -3.61 -27.79
CA ASN A 85 24.92 -4.84 -27.03
C ASN A 85 23.62 -5.55 -26.64
N THR A 86 22.64 -5.67 -27.56
CA THR A 86 21.38 -6.36 -27.27
C THR A 86 21.45 -7.84 -27.63
N TYR A 87 20.71 -8.68 -26.92
CA TYR A 87 20.75 -10.13 -27.13
C TYR A 87 19.35 -10.73 -27.00
N ALA A 88 18.77 -11.16 -28.11
CA ALA A 88 17.51 -11.89 -28.17
C ALA A 88 17.78 -13.36 -28.52
N SER A 89 17.48 -14.28 -27.60
CA SER A 89 17.80 -15.72 -27.74
C SER A 89 16.63 -16.67 -27.49
N GLY A 90 15.52 -16.21 -26.92
CA GLY A 90 14.28 -16.98 -26.95
C GLY A 90 13.64 -16.95 -28.34
N SER A 91 12.96 -18.01 -28.76
CA SER A 91 12.18 -17.95 -30.01
C SER A 91 11.06 -16.91 -29.89
N TYR A 92 10.85 -16.09 -30.93
CA TYR A 92 9.94 -14.93 -30.93
C TYR A 92 10.30 -13.83 -29.91
N ALA A 93 11.54 -13.82 -29.39
CA ALA A 93 11.95 -12.82 -28.41
C ALA A 93 12.37 -11.48 -29.05
N THR A 94 12.12 -10.38 -28.34
CA THR A 94 12.51 -9.03 -28.73
C THR A 94 13.41 -8.39 -27.67
N ALA A 95 14.61 -7.94 -28.04
CA ALA A 95 15.50 -7.17 -27.19
C ALA A 95 15.78 -5.80 -27.82
N MET A 96 15.48 -4.70 -27.12
CA MET A 96 15.70 -3.34 -27.63
C MET A 96 16.32 -2.41 -26.60
N GLY A 97 17.30 -1.59 -26.98
CA GLY A 97 17.94 -0.59 -26.12
C GLY A 97 19.43 -0.83 -25.88
N ASP A 98 19.91 -0.60 -24.67
CA ASP A 98 21.33 -0.72 -24.31
C ASP A 98 21.55 -1.84 -23.29
N TYR A 99 22.41 -2.82 -23.62
CA TYR A 99 22.69 -4.01 -22.81
C TYR A 99 21.45 -4.84 -22.41
N THR A 100 20.41 -4.87 -23.24
CA THR A 100 19.18 -5.64 -22.94
C THR A 100 19.31 -7.12 -23.32
N ARG A 101 18.57 -7.97 -22.63
CA ARG A 101 18.61 -9.43 -22.76
C ARG A 101 17.20 -10.01 -22.77
N ALA A 102 16.77 -10.61 -23.88
CA ALA A 102 15.53 -11.38 -23.97
C ALA A 102 15.87 -12.86 -24.11
N TYR A 103 15.88 -13.58 -22.99
CA TYR A 103 16.35 -14.97 -22.92
C TYR A 103 15.23 -16.00 -23.14
N ALA A 104 14.00 -15.69 -22.71
CA ALA A 104 12.88 -16.62 -22.79
C ALA A 104 12.07 -16.51 -24.08
N SER A 105 11.34 -17.57 -24.44
CA SER A 105 10.48 -17.58 -25.62
C SER A 105 9.35 -16.55 -25.49
N GLN A 106 9.05 -15.85 -26.59
CA GLN A 106 8.04 -14.79 -26.68
C GLN A 106 8.29 -13.61 -25.71
N SER A 107 9.49 -13.52 -25.14
CA SER A 107 9.82 -12.47 -24.17
C SER A 107 10.24 -11.17 -24.85
N MET A 108 9.98 -10.05 -24.20
CA MET A 108 10.32 -8.72 -24.67
C MET A 108 11.12 -7.99 -23.59
N ALA A 109 12.35 -7.56 -23.90
CA ALA A 109 13.21 -6.79 -23.01
C ALA A 109 13.55 -5.43 -23.67
N ILE A 110 13.06 -4.33 -23.09
CA ILE A 110 13.21 -2.98 -23.67
C ILE A 110 13.83 -2.01 -22.65
N GLY A 111 14.83 -1.21 -23.04
CA GLY A 111 15.38 -0.13 -22.20
C GLY A 111 16.87 -0.27 -21.89
N LEU A 112 17.28 -0.04 -20.63
CA LEU A 112 18.69 -0.08 -20.22
C LEU A 112 18.97 -1.25 -19.28
N ARG A 113 19.80 -2.20 -19.72
CA ARG A 113 20.20 -3.37 -18.95
C ARG A 113 19.01 -4.20 -18.46
N THR A 114 17.92 -4.24 -19.22
CA THR A 114 16.74 -5.05 -18.90
C THR A 114 16.93 -6.51 -19.26
N ILE A 115 16.30 -7.41 -18.50
CA ILE A 115 16.43 -8.87 -18.62
C ILE A 115 15.02 -9.48 -18.61
N ALA A 116 14.61 -10.16 -19.69
CA ALA A 116 13.37 -10.94 -19.72
C ALA A 116 13.71 -12.44 -19.68
N ASN A 117 13.53 -13.06 -18.51
CA ASN A 117 13.86 -14.47 -18.23
C ASN A 117 12.66 -15.42 -18.23
N SER A 118 11.44 -14.89 -18.26
CA SER A 118 10.21 -15.69 -18.19
C SER A 118 9.50 -15.72 -19.54
N GLN A 119 8.85 -16.85 -19.84
CA GLN A 119 8.11 -17.02 -21.10
C GLN A 119 7.00 -15.98 -21.22
N ALA A 120 6.86 -15.39 -22.40
CA ALA A 120 5.89 -14.32 -22.69
C ALA A 120 5.99 -13.09 -21.77
N CYS A 121 7.11 -12.91 -21.06
CA CYS A 121 7.32 -11.77 -20.18
C CYS A 121 7.62 -10.50 -20.98
N PHE A 122 7.00 -9.39 -20.59
CA PHE A 122 7.39 -8.06 -21.04
C PHE A 122 8.12 -7.28 -19.93
N ALA A 123 9.43 -7.15 -20.08
CA ALA A 123 10.29 -6.34 -19.23
C ALA A 123 10.67 -5.02 -19.90
N LEU A 124 10.46 -3.90 -19.21
CA LEU A 124 10.83 -2.57 -19.69
C LEU A 124 11.49 -1.71 -18.59
N GLY A 125 12.07 -0.56 -18.98
CA GLY A 125 12.66 0.40 -18.04
C GLY A 125 14.17 0.23 -17.90
N LYS A 126 14.68 0.19 -16.67
CA LYS A 126 16.13 0.04 -16.42
C LYS A 126 16.44 -0.91 -15.26
N TYR A 127 17.48 -1.73 -15.42
CA TYR A 127 18.03 -2.57 -14.34
C TYR A 127 16.94 -3.36 -13.57
N ASN A 128 16.01 -4.04 -14.26
CA ASN A 128 15.01 -4.91 -13.63
C ASN A 128 15.65 -6.18 -13.04
N ILE A 129 14.96 -6.93 -12.18
CA ILE A 129 15.53 -8.16 -11.60
C ILE A 129 15.48 -9.34 -12.58
N GLY A 130 14.47 -9.43 -13.45
CA GLY A 130 14.33 -10.51 -14.43
C GLY A 130 13.93 -11.83 -13.78
N ILE A 131 12.80 -11.82 -13.08
CA ILE A 131 12.34 -12.92 -12.22
C ILE A 131 11.58 -13.97 -13.05
N SER A 132 11.68 -15.25 -12.66
CA SER A 132 10.94 -16.35 -13.29
C SER A 132 9.44 -16.27 -12.95
N GLY A 133 8.58 -16.71 -13.87
CA GLY A 133 7.13 -16.66 -13.67
C GLY A 133 6.52 -15.26 -13.77
N THR A 134 7.28 -14.28 -14.27
CA THR A 134 6.77 -12.93 -14.55
C THR A 134 6.09 -12.87 -15.92
N LEU A 135 5.01 -12.08 -16.00
CA LEU A 135 4.35 -11.67 -17.24
C LEU A 135 4.71 -10.23 -17.60
N PHE A 136 4.93 -9.36 -16.60
CA PHE A 136 5.29 -7.96 -16.81
C PHE A 136 6.22 -7.46 -15.72
N GLU A 137 7.27 -6.73 -16.10
CA GLU A 137 8.21 -6.10 -15.19
C GLU A 137 8.56 -4.67 -15.64
N LEU A 138 8.39 -3.69 -14.75
CA LEU A 138 8.89 -2.33 -14.95
C LEU A 138 10.13 -2.11 -14.07
N GLY A 139 11.32 -2.19 -14.66
CA GLY A 139 12.58 -1.98 -13.97
C GLY A 139 12.84 -0.51 -13.61
N ASN A 140 13.20 -0.26 -12.36
CA ASN A 140 13.63 1.06 -11.86
C ASN A 140 14.96 1.02 -11.09
N GLY A 141 15.72 -0.06 -11.22
CA GLY A 141 17.04 -0.18 -10.57
C GLY A 141 18.01 0.92 -10.99
N THR A 142 19.03 1.17 -10.18
CA THR A 142 19.99 2.26 -10.43
C THR A 142 21.33 1.77 -10.97
N SER A 143 21.64 0.48 -10.82
CA SER A 143 22.88 -0.13 -11.30
C SER A 143 22.70 -1.64 -11.49
N THR A 144 23.71 -2.31 -12.05
CA THR A 144 23.70 -3.78 -12.16
C THR A 144 23.73 -4.50 -10.82
N SER A 145 24.29 -3.86 -9.79
CA SER A 145 24.31 -4.36 -8.41
C SER A 145 23.06 -3.98 -7.62
N ASN A 146 22.27 -3.02 -8.11
CA ASN A 146 21.04 -2.55 -7.48
C ASN A 146 19.88 -2.62 -8.49
N ARG A 147 19.57 -3.85 -8.91
CA ARG A 147 18.42 -4.14 -9.77
C ARG A 147 17.14 -4.12 -8.94
N LYS A 148 16.10 -3.49 -9.47
CA LYS A 148 14.78 -3.37 -8.82
C LYS A 148 13.67 -3.30 -9.85
N ASN A 149 12.49 -3.81 -9.49
CA ASN A 149 11.26 -3.62 -10.23
C ASN A 149 10.36 -2.63 -9.47
N ALA A 150 9.87 -1.61 -10.18
CA ALA A 150 8.80 -0.73 -9.70
C ALA A 150 7.44 -1.44 -9.77
N ILE A 151 7.21 -2.28 -10.78
CA ILE A 151 6.00 -3.08 -10.93
C ILE A 151 6.41 -4.47 -11.37
N THR A 152 5.81 -5.49 -10.77
CA THR A 152 5.94 -6.90 -11.18
C THR A 152 4.56 -7.53 -11.26
N VAL A 153 4.25 -8.20 -12.37
CA VAL A 153 3.04 -9.04 -12.50
C VAL A 153 3.50 -10.47 -12.72
N LEU A 154 3.09 -11.36 -11.83
CA LEU A 154 3.38 -12.79 -11.89
C LEU A 154 2.27 -13.54 -12.64
N ASN A 155 2.63 -14.71 -13.18
CA ASN A 155 1.72 -15.59 -13.91
C ASN A 155 0.65 -16.25 -13.04
N ASN A 156 0.79 -16.20 -11.72
CA ASN A 156 -0.22 -16.63 -10.75
C ASN A 156 -1.25 -15.53 -10.44
N GLY A 157 -1.14 -14.35 -11.07
CA GLY A 157 -2.03 -13.22 -10.88
C GLY A 157 -1.58 -12.22 -9.82
N ASN A 158 -0.49 -12.49 -9.09
CA ASN A 158 0.02 -11.55 -8.09
C ASN A 158 0.69 -10.34 -8.76
N VAL A 159 0.37 -9.16 -8.26
CA VAL A 159 0.91 -7.86 -8.69
C VAL A 159 1.65 -7.22 -7.54
N GLY A 160 2.91 -6.85 -7.77
CA GLY A 160 3.75 -6.11 -6.85
C GLY A 160 3.98 -4.69 -7.36
N ILE A 161 3.81 -3.67 -6.52
CA ILE A 161 4.23 -2.28 -6.79
C ILE A 161 5.27 -1.92 -5.73
N GLY A 162 6.50 -1.66 -6.17
CA GLY A 162 7.68 -1.53 -5.30
C GLY A 162 8.12 -2.85 -4.62
N GLU A 163 7.41 -3.95 -4.91
CA GLU A 163 7.76 -5.31 -4.56
C GLU A 163 8.11 -6.10 -5.83
N SER A 164 9.27 -6.76 -5.83
CA SER A 164 9.70 -7.55 -7.00
C SER A 164 9.22 -9.00 -6.94
N SER A 165 8.89 -9.52 -5.76
CA SER A 165 8.40 -10.89 -5.57
C SER A 165 7.15 -10.89 -4.69
N PRO A 166 5.98 -10.47 -5.20
CA PRO A 166 4.75 -10.39 -4.40
C PRO A 166 4.27 -11.79 -3.98
N THR A 167 4.28 -12.05 -2.68
CA THR A 167 3.89 -13.34 -2.07
C THR A 167 2.73 -13.23 -1.09
N LEU A 168 2.38 -12.02 -0.66
CA LEU A 168 1.41 -11.77 0.41
C LEU A 168 -0.01 -11.45 -0.10
N GLY A 169 -0.32 -11.75 -1.36
CA GLY A 169 -1.64 -11.54 -1.93
C GLY A 169 -1.63 -11.19 -3.42
N GLN A 170 -2.82 -10.94 -3.97
CA GLN A 170 -3.00 -10.59 -5.38
C GLN A 170 -2.45 -9.21 -5.73
N LEU A 171 -2.48 -8.25 -4.80
CA LEU A 171 -1.88 -6.92 -4.97
C LEU A 171 -1.08 -6.55 -3.72
N GLN A 172 0.24 -6.50 -3.85
CA GLN A 172 1.16 -6.08 -2.80
C GLN A 172 1.81 -4.76 -3.20
N ILE A 173 1.68 -3.74 -2.35
CA ILE A 173 2.26 -2.41 -2.56
C ILE A 173 3.25 -2.17 -1.43
N ASN A 174 4.54 -2.11 -1.76
CA ASN A 174 5.64 -1.98 -0.81
C ASN A 174 6.47 -0.72 -1.15
N PRO A 175 6.50 0.32 -0.30
CA PRO A 175 7.31 1.50 -0.56
C PRO A 175 8.79 1.14 -0.56
N THR A 176 9.54 1.76 -1.46
CA THR A 176 10.96 1.45 -1.70
C THR A 176 11.93 2.02 -0.66
N THR A 177 11.43 2.66 0.40
CA THR A 177 12.19 3.27 1.50
C THR A 177 11.83 2.62 2.83
N VAL A 178 12.79 2.56 3.73
CA VAL A 178 12.94 1.66 4.89
C VAL A 178 11.86 1.78 5.99
N ASP A 179 10.80 2.56 5.78
CA ASP A 179 9.68 2.64 6.70
C ASP A 179 8.60 1.65 6.25
N GLN A 180 8.56 0.51 6.96
CA GLN A 180 7.77 -0.69 6.71
C GLN A 180 6.25 -0.42 6.64
N HIS A 181 5.77 0.14 5.54
CA HIS A 181 4.38 0.53 5.40
C HIS A 181 3.80 -0.05 4.11
N HIS A 182 3.17 -1.22 4.19
CA HIS A 182 2.38 -1.75 3.08
C HIS A 182 1.06 -0.98 3.03
N GLY A 183 0.88 -0.12 2.04
CA GLY A 183 -0.31 0.72 1.97
C GLY A 183 -0.48 1.55 0.69
N ILE A 184 -1.72 1.94 0.41
CA ILE A 184 -2.06 2.89 -0.64
C ILE A 184 -2.08 4.28 -0.03
N THR A 185 -1.19 5.15 -0.50
CA THR A 185 -1.21 6.59 -0.16
C THR A 185 -2.00 7.35 -1.20
N ILE A 186 -3.10 8.00 -0.80
CA ILE A 186 -3.84 8.92 -1.67
C ILE A 186 -3.45 10.37 -1.30
N TYR A 187 -2.58 10.96 -2.13
CA TYR A 187 -2.30 12.39 -2.08
C TYR A 187 -3.41 13.15 -2.79
N ALA A 188 -4.01 14.11 -2.11
CA ALA A 188 -4.86 15.09 -2.74
C ALA A 188 -4.19 16.46 -2.54
N GLY A 189 -3.34 16.88 -3.49
CA GLY A 189 -2.74 18.21 -3.62
C GLY A 189 -2.33 18.97 -2.33
N GLY A 190 -1.02 19.09 -2.10
CA GLY A 190 -0.40 19.74 -0.94
C GLY A 190 0.53 18.77 -0.19
N SER A 191 1.38 19.27 0.71
CA SER A 191 2.33 18.47 1.52
C SER A 191 1.67 17.50 2.52
N THR A 192 0.36 17.24 2.38
CA THR A 192 -0.45 16.43 3.28
C THR A 192 -1.24 15.41 2.48
N ALA A 193 -1.00 14.13 2.74
CA ALA A 193 -1.90 13.07 2.28
C ALA A 193 -3.17 13.07 3.14
N ARG A 194 -4.30 12.63 2.55
CA ARG A 194 -5.62 12.73 3.20
C ARG A 194 -6.22 11.38 3.59
N SER A 195 -5.67 10.27 3.11
CA SER A 195 -6.12 8.92 3.47
C SER A 195 -5.02 7.90 3.20
N TYR A 196 -4.81 7.00 4.16
CA TYR A 196 -3.91 5.85 4.05
C TYR A 196 -4.65 4.60 4.52
N VAL A 197 -4.48 3.48 3.80
CA VAL A 197 -4.79 2.15 4.33
C VAL A 197 -3.45 1.52 4.68
N LYS A 198 -3.17 1.38 5.97
CA LYS A 198 -1.95 0.79 6.51
C LYS A 198 -2.35 -0.49 7.22
N SER A 199 -1.68 -1.60 6.90
CA SER A 199 -1.53 -2.72 7.81
C SER A 199 -0.05 -2.74 8.15
N ASP A 200 0.32 -2.34 9.36
CA ASP A 200 1.69 -2.55 9.79
C ASP A 200 1.81 -3.95 10.41
N GLY A 201 2.94 -4.59 10.16
CA GLY A 201 3.26 -5.84 10.85
C GLY A 201 3.77 -5.60 12.27
N GLY A 202 3.52 -4.44 12.90
CA GLY A 202 4.32 -3.97 14.04
C GLY A 202 3.63 -3.18 15.16
N THR A 203 2.43 -2.64 14.97
CA THR A 203 1.56 -1.90 15.91
C THR A 203 0.12 -1.70 15.35
N ASP A 204 -0.77 -2.65 15.65
CA ASP A 204 -2.18 -2.50 16.06
C ASP A 204 -3.26 -1.78 15.21
N TYR A 205 -3.05 -1.26 13.99
CA TYR A 205 -4.11 -0.52 13.26
C TYR A 205 -4.48 -1.10 11.88
N ASP A 206 -5.79 -1.20 11.60
CA ASP A 206 -6.37 -1.67 10.32
C ASP A 206 -6.71 -0.50 9.37
N TRP A 207 -7.11 0.65 9.91
CA TRP A 207 -7.38 1.85 9.13
C TRP A 207 -6.97 3.11 9.90
N TYR A 208 -6.24 4.01 9.23
CA TYR A 208 -5.71 5.22 9.85
C TYR A 208 -5.85 6.43 8.91
N MET A 209 -6.73 7.35 9.29
CA MET A 209 -6.91 8.62 8.59
C MET A 209 -6.23 9.73 9.39
N THR A 210 -5.12 10.28 8.91
CA THR A 210 -4.51 11.46 9.54
C THR A 210 -5.06 12.75 8.95
N ARG A 211 -5.31 13.74 9.82
CA ARG A 211 -5.42 15.13 9.41
C ARG A 211 -4.03 15.73 9.42
N GLY A 212 -3.54 16.20 8.28
CA GLY A 212 -2.20 16.77 8.14
C GLY A 212 -1.90 17.87 9.18
N GLY A 213 -0.93 17.60 10.05
CA GLY A 213 -0.53 18.40 11.20
C GLY A 213 0.19 17.47 12.18
N VAL A 214 1.15 17.97 12.96
CA VAL A 214 2.25 17.22 13.58
C VAL A 214 1.83 16.15 14.61
N ASP A 215 0.54 16.05 14.93
CA ASP A 215 0.05 15.24 16.05
C ASP A 215 -0.69 13.96 15.63
N GLY A 216 -0.90 13.69 14.34
CA GLY A 216 -1.49 12.43 13.87
C GLY A 216 -2.95 12.17 14.28
N LYS A 217 -3.62 13.14 14.89
CA LYS A 217 -4.98 13.00 15.46
C LYS A 217 -6.05 13.06 14.36
N GLY A 218 -6.53 11.90 13.91
CA GLY A 218 -7.67 11.77 13.01
C GLY A 218 -8.58 10.62 13.43
N ILE A 219 -8.97 9.72 12.52
CA ILE A 219 -9.70 8.51 12.88
C ILE A 219 -8.74 7.34 12.82
N LEU A 220 -8.65 6.57 13.90
CA LEU A 220 -7.94 5.30 13.95
C LEU A 220 -8.92 4.18 14.24
N ILE A 221 -8.74 3.05 13.55
CA ILE A 221 -9.41 1.78 13.85
C ILE A 221 -8.32 0.77 14.16
N THR A 222 -8.34 0.23 15.38
CA THR A 222 -7.40 -0.80 15.82
C THR A 222 -7.70 -2.14 15.16
N LYS A 223 -6.74 -3.08 15.19
CA LYS A 223 -6.90 -4.47 14.73
C LYS A 223 -8.05 -5.23 15.42
N ASP A 224 -8.45 -4.76 16.61
CA ASP A 224 -9.54 -5.34 17.41
C ASP A 224 -10.86 -4.60 17.17
N GLY A 225 -10.88 -3.62 16.25
CA GLY A 225 -12.07 -2.86 15.86
C GLY A 225 -12.38 -1.64 16.72
N PHE A 226 -11.48 -1.23 17.63
CA PHE A 226 -11.70 -0.06 18.49
C PHE A 226 -11.46 1.23 17.72
N VAL A 227 -12.28 2.25 18.00
CA VAL A 227 -12.28 3.51 17.24
C VAL A 227 -11.73 4.63 18.11
N GLY A 228 -10.71 5.32 17.61
CA GLY A 228 -10.21 6.56 18.19
C GLY A 228 -10.50 7.74 17.27
N ILE A 229 -11.10 8.81 17.81
CA ILE A 229 -11.36 10.06 17.08
C ILE A 229 -10.59 11.18 17.75
N GLY A 230 -9.64 11.77 17.04
CA GLY A 230 -8.77 12.83 17.57
C GLY A 230 -7.75 12.34 18.60
N THR A 231 -7.69 11.05 18.90
CA THR A 231 -6.72 10.44 19.82
C THR A 231 -5.66 9.64 19.06
N THR A 232 -4.53 9.35 19.71
CA THR A 232 -3.45 8.49 19.20
C THR A 232 -3.54 7.05 19.73
N SER A 233 -4.43 6.77 20.66
CA SER A 233 -4.67 5.43 21.20
C SER A 233 -6.10 5.31 21.75
N VAL A 234 -6.61 4.08 21.78
CA VAL A 234 -7.85 3.74 22.48
C VAL A 234 -7.47 2.89 23.69
N PRO A 235 -7.80 3.29 24.93
CA PRO A 235 -7.53 2.46 26.10
C PRO A 235 -8.30 1.13 26.01
N SER A 236 -7.71 0.04 26.51
CA SER A 236 -8.21 -1.33 26.34
C SER A 236 -9.64 -1.56 26.83
N ASP A 237 -10.09 -0.75 27.78
CA ASP A 237 -11.38 -0.91 28.44
C ASP A 237 -12.52 -0.20 27.68
N TYR A 238 -12.20 0.48 26.57
CA TYR A 238 -13.16 1.25 25.77
C TYR A 238 -13.09 0.86 24.30
N HIS A 239 -14.25 0.78 23.65
CA HIS A 239 -14.31 0.55 22.20
C HIS A 239 -14.30 1.86 21.39
N LEU A 240 -14.58 3.00 22.03
CA LEU A 240 -14.59 4.33 21.40
C LEU A 240 -13.91 5.35 22.33
N ALA A 241 -12.88 6.03 21.83
CA ALA A 241 -12.23 7.15 22.51
C ALA A 241 -12.27 8.41 21.65
N VAL A 242 -12.68 9.53 22.22
CA VAL A 242 -12.82 10.82 21.52
C VAL A 242 -12.06 11.91 22.26
N ASP A 243 -11.07 12.54 21.61
CA ASP A 243 -10.40 13.75 22.08
C ASP A 243 -11.17 14.97 21.54
N GLY A 244 -12.20 15.39 22.26
CA GLY A 244 -13.09 16.48 21.89
C GLY A 244 -14.54 16.26 22.34
N GLY A 245 -15.41 17.21 22.01
CA GLY A 245 -16.84 17.10 22.31
C GLY A 245 -17.58 16.18 21.34
N ILE A 246 -18.63 15.53 21.85
CA ILE A 246 -19.57 14.71 21.07
C ILE A 246 -20.91 15.44 21.04
N ILE A 247 -21.48 15.67 19.86
CA ILE A 247 -22.87 16.10 19.69
C ILE A 247 -23.67 14.89 19.22
N ALA A 248 -24.72 14.55 19.96
CA ALA A 248 -25.64 13.48 19.64
C ALA A 248 -27.06 13.98 19.88
N GLU A 249 -28.01 13.53 19.05
CA GLU A 249 -29.44 13.79 19.29
C GLU A 249 -29.98 12.95 20.46
N GLU A 250 -29.44 11.74 20.65
CA GLU A 250 -29.79 10.84 21.74
C GLU A 250 -28.59 9.92 22.07
N VAL A 251 -28.46 9.57 23.36
CA VAL A 251 -27.52 8.56 23.85
C VAL A 251 -28.26 7.60 24.77
N PHE A 252 -28.43 6.35 24.35
CA PHE A 252 -29.01 5.30 25.18
C PHE A 252 -27.91 4.56 25.94
N VAL A 253 -27.89 4.66 27.28
CA VAL A 253 -26.89 4.02 28.14
C VAL A 253 -27.53 2.87 28.89
N GLU A 254 -27.13 1.64 28.55
CA GLU A 254 -27.55 0.44 29.26
C GLU A 254 -26.41 -0.04 30.17
N LEU A 255 -26.62 0.05 31.48
CA LEU A 255 -25.67 -0.51 32.46
C LEU A 255 -25.96 -2.00 32.65
N SER A 256 -24.91 -2.82 32.62
CA SER A 256 -25.01 -4.22 33.03
C SER A 256 -25.10 -4.32 34.56
N GLY A 257 -26.25 -4.74 35.11
CA GLY A 257 -26.46 -5.04 36.53
C GLY A 257 -27.64 -4.29 37.17
N ASP A 258 -27.91 -4.59 38.45
CA ASP A 258 -28.96 -3.95 39.25
C ASP A 258 -28.46 -2.60 39.82
N TRP A 259 -28.39 -1.59 38.95
CA TRP A 259 -27.92 -0.25 39.33
C TRP A 259 -29.05 0.69 39.77
N TRP A 260 -30.32 0.29 39.61
CA TRP A 260 -31.46 1.14 39.96
C TRP A 260 -31.73 1.15 41.47
N PRO A 261 -32.00 2.33 42.06
CA PRO A 261 -32.02 2.52 43.51
C PRO A 261 -33.33 2.11 44.19
N ASP A 262 -34.19 1.30 43.56
CA ASP A 262 -35.50 0.85 44.09
C ASP A 262 -35.46 0.33 45.54
N HIS A 263 -34.28 -0.09 46.01
CA HIS A 263 -34.02 -0.49 47.38
C HIS A 263 -34.20 0.63 48.43
N VAL A 264 -34.12 1.92 48.07
CA VAL A 264 -34.27 3.04 49.02
C VAL A 264 -35.67 3.05 49.66
N PHE A 265 -36.68 2.58 48.93
CA PHE A 265 -38.05 2.50 49.45
C PHE A 265 -38.37 1.19 50.19
N GLN A 266 -37.39 0.30 50.38
CA GLN A 266 -37.60 -0.93 51.15
C GLN A 266 -37.69 -0.63 52.66
N LYS A 267 -38.44 -1.45 53.41
CA LYS A 267 -38.77 -1.19 54.83
C LYS A 267 -37.55 -1.22 55.75
N ASP A 268 -36.50 -1.92 55.33
CA ASP A 268 -35.24 -2.12 56.03
C ASP A 268 -34.14 -1.17 55.54
N TYR A 269 -34.46 -0.23 54.64
CA TYR A 269 -33.51 0.79 54.21
C TYR A 269 -33.13 1.71 55.38
N ASN A 270 -31.84 1.73 55.71
CA ASN A 270 -31.31 2.53 56.81
C ASN A 270 -31.01 3.96 56.34
N LEU A 271 -32.03 4.81 56.33
CA LEU A 271 -31.87 6.23 56.02
C LEU A 271 -31.02 6.93 57.11
N MET A 272 -29.89 7.52 56.70
CA MET A 272 -29.03 8.32 57.58
C MET A 272 -29.85 9.42 58.28
N SER A 273 -29.61 9.72 59.55
CA SER A 273 -30.34 10.81 60.19
C SER A 273 -29.91 12.17 59.65
N LEU A 274 -30.78 13.19 59.71
CA LEU A 274 -30.43 14.55 59.25
C LEU A 274 -29.24 15.14 60.01
N ALA A 275 -29.08 14.81 61.29
CA ALA A 275 -27.94 15.26 62.10
C ALA A 275 -26.61 14.60 61.66
N GLU A 276 -26.64 13.30 61.33
CA GLU A 276 -25.47 12.61 60.78
C GLU A 276 -25.14 13.11 59.38
N LEU A 277 -26.14 13.35 58.54
CA LEU A 277 -25.97 13.90 57.21
C LEU A 277 -25.37 15.31 57.25
N GLU A 278 -25.86 16.18 58.15
CA GLU A 278 -25.30 17.52 58.36
C GLU A 278 -23.82 17.45 58.77
N ASN A 279 -23.49 16.57 59.73
CA ASN A 279 -22.11 16.36 60.14
C ASN A 279 -21.24 15.83 58.99
N TYR A 280 -21.75 14.87 58.20
CA TYR A 280 -21.04 14.32 57.06
C TYR A 280 -20.75 15.39 56.01
N VAL A 281 -21.75 16.19 55.62
CA VAL A 281 -21.58 17.25 54.63
C VAL A 281 -20.63 18.35 55.12
N THR A 282 -20.68 18.69 56.42
CA THR A 282 -19.77 19.68 57.02
C THR A 282 -18.31 19.22 56.98
N ILE A 283 -18.07 17.92 57.13
CA ILE A 283 -16.70 17.35 57.11
C ILE A 283 -16.22 17.10 55.68
N ASN A 284 -17.06 16.54 54.82
CA ASN A 284 -16.65 16.03 53.51
C ASN A 284 -16.96 16.97 52.34
N ASN A 285 -17.80 17.98 52.52
CA ASN A 285 -18.24 18.94 51.49
C ASN A 285 -18.93 18.31 50.25
N HIS A 286 -19.39 17.06 50.36
CA HIS A 286 -20.21 16.40 49.36
C HIS A 286 -21.22 15.47 50.05
N LEU A 287 -22.22 15.00 49.30
CA LEU A 287 -23.19 14.03 49.80
C LEU A 287 -22.55 12.64 49.96
N PRO A 288 -23.05 11.80 50.87
CA PRO A 288 -22.66 10.39 50.94
C PRO A 288 -22.78 9.72 49.57
N ASP A 289 -21.86 8.81 49.25
CA ASP A 289 -21.76 8.04 48.00
C ASP A 289 -21.50 8.83 46.71
N VAL A 290 -21.73 10.15 46.71
CA VAL A 290 -21.41 11.03 45.58
C VAL A 290 -19.91 11.29 45.56
N PRO A 291 -19.21 10.99 44.45
CA PRO A 291 -17.77 11.23 44.34
C PRO A 291 -17.41 12.70 44.58
N SER A 292 -16.24 12.93 45.16
CA SER A 292 -15.76 14.30 45.37
C SER A 292 -15.34 14.94 44.04
N GLU A 293 -15.23 16.28 44.01
CA GLU A 293 -14.70 16.98 42.83
C GLU A 293 -13.29 16.49 42.46
N GLY A 294 -12.47 16.16 43.47
CA GLY A 294 -11.12 15.63 43.28
C GLY A 294 -11.14 14.30 42.52
N ASP A 295 -12.05 13.40 42.88
CA ASP A 295 -12.19 12.08 42.25
C ASP A 295 -12.69 12.22 40.80
N ILE A 296 -13.71 13.06 40.58
CA ILE A 296 -14.29 13.29 39.24
C ILE A 296 -13.25 13.86 38.28
N ARG A 297 -12.39 14.78 38.75
CA ARG A 297 -11.33 15.36 37.91
C ARG A 297 -10.25 14.37 37.50
N GLN A 298 -10.01 13.34 38.31
CA GLN A 298 -8.95 12.35 38.06
C GLN A 298 -9.48 11.15 37.26
N GLU A 299 -10.65 10.63 37.61
CA GLU A 299 -11.16 9.35 37.10
C GLU A 299 -12.29 9.53 36.06
N GLY A 300 -12.85 10.73 35.94
CA GLY A 300 -14.03 10.99 35.14
C GLY A 300 -15.30 10.43 35.78
N ILE A 301 -16.39 10.32 35.00
CA ILE A 301 -17.65 9.80 35.50
C ILE A 301 -18.35 8.93 34.47
N ASN A 302 -18.93 7.82 34.95
CA ASN A 302 -19.84 7.02 34.13
C ASN A 302 -21.24 7.65 34.18
N LEU A 303 -21.74 8.09 33.02
CA LEU A 303 -23.01 8.80 32.90
C LEU A 303 -24.18 7.99 33.49
N GLY A 304 -24.31 6.72 33.13
CA GLY A 304 -25.39 5.88 33.63
C GLY A 304 -25.34 5.69 35.15
N LYS A 305 -24.14 5.45 35.71
CA LYS A 305 -24.01 5.27 37.18
C LYS A 305 -24.31 6.56 37.93
N MET A 306 -23.92 7.70 37.36
CA MET A 306 -24.24 8.99 37.96
C MET A 306 -25.74 9.25 37.95
N ASP A 307 -26.42 8.98 36.83
CA ASP A 307 -27.87 9.15 36.75
C ASP A 307 -28.62 8.24 37.74
N ALA A 308 -28.16 6.99 37.91
CA ALA A 308 -28.69 6.08 38.91
C ALA A 308 -28.44 6.55 40.35
N LEU A 309 -27.24 7.06 40.65
CA LEU A 309 -26.89 7.60 41.96
C LEU A 309 -27.68 8.88 42.27
N LEU A 310 -27.85 9.76 41.28
CA LEU A 310 -28.69 10.96 41.41
C LEU A 310 -30.13 10.57 41.71
N LEU A 311 -30.65 9.52 41.06
CA LEU A 311 -31.97 8.98 41.39
C LEU A 311 -32.03 8.49 42.84
N GLN A 312 -31.02 7.77 43.34
CA GLN A 312 -30.97 7.33 44.74
C GLN A 312 -31.08 8.52 45.71
N LYS A 313 -30.35 9.60 45.45
CA LYS A 313 -30.37 10.79 46.30
C LYS A 313 -31.69 11.55 46.22
N ILE A 314 -32.39 11.49 45.07
CA ILE A 314 -33.77 12.00 44.94
C ILE A 314 -34.74 11.17 45.80
N GLU A 315 -34.57 9.84 45.85
CA GLU A 315 -35.41 8.96 46.67
C GLU A 315 -35.17 9.15 48.17
N GLU A 316 -33.91 9.23 48.61
CA GLU A 316 -33.54 9.57 50.00
C GLU A 316 -34.11 10.94 50.41
N LEU A 317 -33.98 11.96 49.54
CA LEU A 317 -34.57 13.28 49.75
C LEU A 317 -36.09 13.20 49.90
N THR A 318 -36.75 12.35 49.10
CA THR A 318 -38.19 12.12 49.17
C THR A 318 -38.59 11.53 50.54
N LEU A 319 -37.80 10.61 51.08
CA LEU A 319 -38.04 10.07 52.43
C LEU A 319 -37.88 11.14 53.52
N TYR A 320 -36.85 11.98 53.46
CA TYR A 320 -36.70 13.11 54.40
C TYR A 320 -37.89 14.07 54.34
N VAL A 321 -38.38 14.40 53.14
CA VAL A 321 -39.55 15.27 52.97
C VAL A 321 -40.81 14.64 53.57
N ILE A 322 -41.01 13.33 53.41
CA ILE A 322 -42.13 12.61 54.03
C ILE A 322 -42.03 12.67 55.57
N LEU A 323 -40.85 12.43 56.13
CA LEU A 323 -40.60 12.51 57.57
C LEU A 323 -40.87 13.92 58.12
N LEU A 324 -40.31 14.95 57.48
CA LEU A 324 -40.52 16.35 57.86
C LEU A 324 -42.00 16.75 57.82
N LYS A 325 -42.76 16.29 56.82
CA LYS A 325 -44.21 16.57 56.73
C LYS A 325 -44.99 15.87 57.85
N LYS A 326 -44.58 14.66 58.23
CA LYS A 326 -45.18 13.93 59.35
C LYS A 326 -44.92 14.65 60.68
N GLU A 327 -43.68 15.02 60.95
CA GLU A 327 -43.30 15.79 62.15
C GLU A 327 -44.03 17.13 62.22
N ASN A 328 -44.12 17.87 61.11
CA ASN A 328 -44.89 19.11 61.04
C ASN A 328 -46.38 18.90 61.35
N SER A 329 -46.97 17.81 60.86
CA SER A 329 -48.38 17.50 61.14
C SER A 329 -48.57 17.14 62.62
N GLU A 330 -47.65 16.40 63.21
CA GLU A 330 -47.65 16.09 64.64
C GLU A 330 -47.46 17.33 65.51
N MET A 331 -46.56 18.25 65.13
CA MET A 331 -46.38 19.54 65.79
C MET A 331 -47.64 20.40 65.74
N ARG A 332 -48.31 20.47 64.58
CA ARG A 332 -49.59 21.20 64.42
C ARG A 332 -50.69 20.59 65.30
N ASN A 333 -50.81 19.26 65.31
CA ASN A 333 -51.78 18.59 66.18
C ASN A 333 -51.52 18.86 67.67
N LYS A 334 -50.26 18.83 68.11
CA LYS A 334 -49.87 19.18 69.48
C LYS A 334 -50.22 20.63 69.81
N LEU A 335 -49.97 21.56 68.87
CA LEU A 335 -50.31 22.97 69.04
C LEU A 335 -51.83 23.17 69.17
N ASP A 336 -52.63 22.50 68.34
CA ASP A 336 -54.09 22.54 68.39
C ASP A 336 -54.65 21.95 69.69
N MET A 337 -53.96 20.99 70.32
CA MET A 337 -54.33 20.44 71.64
C MET A 337 -53.97 21.39 72.79
N ILE A 338 -52.93 22.22 72.66
CA ILE A 338 -52.53 23.20 73.69
C ILE A 338 -53.40 24.47 73.62
N LEU A 339 -53.91 24.81 72.44
CA LEU A 339 -54.76 25.98 72.20
C LEU A 339 -56.26 25.75 72.50
N LYS A 340 -56.65 24.53 72.87
CA LYS A 340 -58.02 24.16 73.30
C LYS A 340 -58.10 24.06 74.82
#